data_AF-A0A7S3W560-F1
#
_entry.id   AF-A0A7S3W560-F1
#
_cell.length_a   1.000
_cell.length_b   1.000
_cell.length_c   1.000
_cell.angle_alpha   90.00
_cell.angle_beta   90.00
_cell.angle_gamma   90.00
#
_symmetry.space_group_name_H-M   'P 1'
#
loop_
_entity.id
_entity.type
_entity.pdbx_description
1 polymer ?
#
loop_
_entity_poly.entity_id
_entity_poly.type
_entity_poly.pdbx_seq_one_letter_code
_entity_poly.pdbx_strand_id
1 'polypeptide(L)'
;MLLLDEPTNHLDLDAVIWLQLHLAESKLTCLIVSHDQHFLNCVATDILLLDSRELHAFDDTDYDGFKKKHASFVAQRRKKAEAAQKEASRLQRELSKGGGAGATKSGRRVAKERLEEIKATAPASTREYAVKFAIEAAARKLNPPLITMEAVTFGYGPRLLFRGLGFDLSMDSRVALVGPNGCGKSTFLQLLEGSLTPDEGVVEQANGRLRIGRYSQHWVNQLPGGVSPVEHLFSLLGERPERGSPLYQQVRQELGEKGLPSSAHDLKIKDLSGGQKARVAFAAISTVRPHVLLLDEPTNHLDIESVDALVDGINGFEGGVVVISHDRRLLQTTNCALWYCDRAKQSIYPLGCEFDAYEARVLKEIAARHAADEERAQARAMLRKKRRDEARRRADAAAKKKAARAT
;
A
#
# COMPACT_ATOMS: atom_id res chain seq x y z
N MET A 1 25.72 2.11 -7.46
CA MET A 1 24.41 1.56 -7.82
C MET A 1 23.69 1.22 -6.52
N LEU A 2 22.47 1.72 -6.34
CA LEU A 2 21.62 1.47 -5.17
C LEU A 2 20.46 0.57 -5.60
N LEU A 3 20.14 -0.45 -4.81
CA LEU A 3 19.00 -1.34 -5.04
C LEU A 3 18.05 -1.19 -3.85
N LEU A 4 16.81 -0.79 -4.11
CA LEU A 4 15.80 -0.56 -3.08
C LEU A 4 14.56 -1.40 -3.39
N ASP A 5 14.15 -2.22 -2.44
CA ASP A 5 12.95 -3.05 -2.53
C ASP A 5 11.86 -2.45 -1.63
N GLU A 6 10.82 -1.89 -2.25
CA GLU A 6 9.70 -1.19 -1.61
C GLU A 6 10.11 -0.20 -0.50
N PRO A 7 10.98 0.79 -0.79
CA PRO A 7 11.58 1.63 0.25
C PRO A 7 10.60 2.59 0.92
N THR A 8 9.44 2.84 0.31
CA THR A 8 8.37 3.66 0.88
C THR A 8 7.57 2.91 1.95
N ASN A 9 7.62 1.57 1.96
CA ASN A 9 6.91 0.80 2.96
C ASN A 9 7.44 1.10 4.36
N HIS A 10 6.52 1.26 5.31
CA HIS A 10 6.82 1.54 6.73
C HIS A 10 7.50 2.89 7.00
N LEU A 11 7.66 3.75 6.00
CA LEU A 11 8.07 5.13 6.19
C LEU A 11 6.84 6.00 6.45
N ASP A 12 7.00 6.99 7.33
CA ASP A 12 6.00 8.04 7.44
C ASP A 12 6.07 8.98 6.23
N LEU A 13 4.99 9.73 6.01
CA LEU A 13 4.88 10.67 4.89
C LEU A 13 6.06 11.66 4.86
N ASP A 14 6.51 12.13 6.03
CA ASP A 14 7.66 13.03 6.13
C ASP A 14 8.96 12.36 5.62
N ALA A 15 9.21 11.09 5.98
CA ALA A 15 10.36 10.32 5.52
C ALA A 15 10.24 9.92 4.04
N VAL A 16 9.03 9.65 3.53
CA VAL A 16 8.80 9.39 2.11
C VAL A 16 9.13 10.63 1.28
N ILE A 17 8.62 11.80 1.67
CA ILE A 17 8.92 13.09 1.01
C ILE A 17 10.43 13.37 1.03
N TRP A 18 11.08 13.13 2.17
CA TRP A 18 12.54 13.24 2.29
C TRP A 18 13.27 12.33 1.31
N LEU A 19 12.88 11.05 1.25
CA LEU A 19 13.50 10.05 0.40
C LEU A 19 13.34 10.39 -1.09
N GLN A 20 12.17 10.90 -1.49
CA GLN A 20 11.92 11.37 -2.84
C GLN A 20 12.92 12.45 -3.24
N LEU A 21 13.07 13.51 -2.43
CA LEU A 21 14.03 14.58 -2.70
C LEU A 21 15.46 14.05 -2.76
N HIS A 22 15.84 13.19 -1.82
CA HIS A 22 17.19 12.65 -1.75
C HIS A 22 17.55 11.78 -2.97
N LEU A 23 16.60 10.97 -3.46
CA LEU A 23 16.81 10.13 -4.63
C LEU A 23 16.73 10.90 -5.95
N ALA A 24 15.84 11.89 -6.05
CA ALA A 24 15.72 12.75 -7.23
C ALA A 24 16.99 13.59 -7.46
N GLU A 25 17.68 14.02 -6.40
CA GLU A 25 18.95 14.76 -6.49
C GLU A 25 20.19 13.85 -6.58
N SER A 26 20.01 12.54 -6.43
CA SER A 26 21.11 11.58 -6.39
C SER A 26 21.77 11.41 -7.75
N LYS A 27 23.10 11.38 -7.77
CA LYS A 27 23.89 11.06 -8.98
C LYS A 27 24.12 9.55 -9.17
N LEU A 28 23.57 8.73 -8.29
CA LEU A 28 23.75 7.28 -8.33
C LEU A 28 22.67 6.62 -9.18
N THR A 29 23.04 5.62 -9.98
CA THR A 29 22.06 4.72 -10.60
C THR A 29 21.31 3.95 -9.51
N CYS A 30 19.98 4.06 -9.51
CA CYS A 30 19.10 3.41 -8.54
C CYS A 30 18.15 2.46 -9.27
N LEU A 31 18.01 1.23 -8.79
CA LEU A 31 16.93 0.32 -9.18
C LEU A 31 15.97 0.21 -8.01
N ILE A 32 14.72 0.61 -8.22
CA ILE A 32 13.72 0.70 -7.16
C ILE A 32 12.50 -0.12 -7.55
N VAL A 33 12.09 -1.02 -6.67
CA VAL A 33 10.78 -1.66 -6.72
C VAL A 33 9.85 -0.83 -5.84
N SER A 34 8.72 -0.36 -6.38
CA SER A 34 7.72 0.39 -5.62
C SER A 34 6.34 0.23 -6.22
N HIS A 35 5.32 0.25 -5.36
CA HIS A 35 3.91 0.33 -5.73
C HIS A 35 3.31 1.74 -5.58
N ASP A 36 4.10 2.71 -5.11
CA ASP A 36 3.69 4.11 -4.96
C ASP A 36 3.88 4.89 -6.27
N GLN A 37 2.77 5.20 -6.93
CA GLN A 37 2.77 5.94 -8.20
C GLN A 37 3.38 7.33 -8.07
N HIS A 38 3.10 8.04 -6.98
CA HIS A 38 3.56 9.40 -6.79
C HIS A 38 5.07 9.42 -6.58
N PHE A 39 5.57 8.52 -5.73
CA PHE A 39 7.00 8.33 -5.55
C PHE A 39 7.71 8.00 -6.87
N LEU A 40 7.15 7.09 -7.68
CA LEU A 40 7.71 6.75 -8.99
C LEU A 40 7.68 7.95 -9.96
N ASN A 41 6.61 8.75 -9.96
CA ASN A 41 6.53 9.96 -10.79
C ASN A 41 7.59 11.02 -10.40
N CYS A 42 7.98 11.09 -9.13
CA CYS A 42 8.97 12.05 -8.68
C CYS A 42 10.43 11.59 -8.90
N VAL A 43 10.70 10.28 -8.85
CA VAL A 43 12.06 9.73 -8.81
C VAL A 43 12.46 8.99 -10.08
N ALA A 44 11.52 8.35 -10.77
CA ALA A 44 11.83 7.46 -11.89
C ALA A 44 12.11 8.24 -13.18
N THR A 45 13.19 7.86 -13.86
CA THR A 45 13.50 8.29 -15.23
C THR A 45 13.06 7.25 -16.27
N ASP A 46 13.08 5.98 -15.87
CA ASP A 46 12.80 4.82 -16.72
C ASP A 46 11.99 3.80 -15.91
N ILE A 47 11.07 3.09 -16.58
CA ILE A 47 10.20 2.11 -15.95
C ILE A 47 10.46 0.71 -16.52
N LEU A 48 10.68 -0.27 -15.64
CA LEU A 48 10.85 -1.67 -16.00
C LEU A 48 9.60 -2.46 -15.58
N LEU A 49 8.85 -2.96 -16.56
CA LEU A 49 7.68 -3.81 -16.34
C LEU A 49 8.08 -5.27 -16.37
N LEU A 50 7.90 -5.98 -15.26
CA LEU A 50 8.00 -7.43 -15.20
C LEU A 50 6.63 -8.07 -15.48
N ASP A 51 6.44 -8.63 -16.68
CA ASP A 51 5.22 -9.34 -17.06
C ASP A 51 5.58 -10.71 -17.64
N SER A 52 4.87 -11.77 -17.23
CA SER A 52 5.00 -13.10 -17.82
C SER A 52 6.44 -13.67 -17.81
N ARG A 53 7.24 -13.30 -16.79
CA ARG A 53 8.67 -13.61 -16.64
C ARG A 53 9.60 -12.91 -17.64
N GLU A 54 9.10 -11.92 -18.36
CA GLU A 54 9.85 -11.04 -19.25
C GLU A 54 9.94 -9.64 -18.64
N LEU A 55 11.05 -8.95 -18.90
CA LEU A 55 11.25 -7.56 -18.49
C LEU A 55 11.11 -6.65 -19.71
N HIS A 56 10.22 -5.68 -19.64
CA HIS A 56 9.98 -4.69 -20.69
C HIS A 56 10.40 -3.31 -20.20
N ALA A 57 11.39 -2.70 -20.85
CA ALA A 57 11.87 -1.36 -20.51
C ALA A 57 11.05 -0.30 -21.25
N PHE A 58 10.70 0.75 -20.52
CA PHE A 58 10.06 1.97 -21.03
C PHE A 58 10.95 3.14 -20.64
N ASP A 59 11.70 3.63 -21.62
CA ASP A 59 12.68 4.69 -21.42
C ASP A 59 12.01 6.07 -21.42
N ASP A 60 12.68 7.02 -20.75
CA ASP A 60 12.35 8.46 -20.71
C ASP A 60 10.86 8.69 -20.39
N THR A 61 10.43 8.16 -19.25
CA THR A 61 9.06 8.28 -18.79
C THR A 61 8.96 8.13 -17.28
N ASP A 62 8.11 8.97 -16.71
CA ASP A 62 7.54 8.78 -15.38
C ASP A 62 6.47 7.66 -15.41
N TYR A 63 5.91 7.34 -14.24
CA TYR A 63 4.89 6.30 -14.11
C TYR A 63 3.59 6.65 -14.86
N ASP A 64 3.18 7.92 -14.87
CA ASP A 64 1.98 8.38 -15.58
C ASP A 64 2.12 8.26 -17.10
N GLY A 65 3.28 8.63 -17.64
CA GLY A 65 3.65 8.43 -19.04
C GLY A 65 3.73 6.93 -19.37
N PHE A 66 4.29 6.12 -18.46
CA PHE A 66 4.30 4.67 -18.58
C PHE A 66 2.88 4.12 -18.65
N LYS A 67 1.93 4.55 -17.80
CA LYS A 67 0.54 4.09 -17.82
C LYS A 67 -0.12 4.28 -19.18
N LYS A 68 0.14 5.41 -19.85
CA LYS A 68 -0.33 5.68 -21.22
C LYS A 68 0.32 4.75 -22.25
N LYS A 69 1.65 4.56 -22.20
CA LYS A 69 2.39 3.64 -23.07
C LYS A 69 2.00 2.16 -22.81
N HIS A 70 1.68 1.82 -21.56
CA HIS A 70 1.29 0.48 -21.13
C HIS A 70 -0.08 0.10 -21.69
N ALA A 71 -1.05 1.02 -21.69
CA ALA A 71 -2.36 0.76 -22.26
C ALA A 71 -2.29 0.37 -23.75
N SER A 72 -1.45 1.05 -24.54
CA SER A 72 -1.23 0.71 -25.95
C SER A 72 -0.45 -0.60 -26.12
N PHE A 73 0.54 -0.86 -25.25
CA PHE A 73 1.27 -2.13 -25.19
C PHE A 73 0.35 -3.33 -24.90
N VAL A 74 -0.51 -3.22 -23.89
CA VAL A 74 -1.52 -4.23 -23.54
C VAL A 74 -2.50 -4.44 -24.69
N ALA A 75 -3.02 -3.36 -25.29
CA ALA A 75 -3.93 -3.46 -26.43
C ALA A 75 -3.28 -4.19 -27.63
N GLN A 76 -2.00 -3.95 -27.90
CA GLN A 76 -1.25 -4.64 -28.95
C GLN A 76 -1.05 -6.13 -28.64
N ARG A 77 -0.70 -6.47 -27.39
CA ARG A 77 -0.58 -7.87 -26.95
C ARG A 77 -1.92 -8.60 -26.99
N ARG A 78 -3.01 -7.97 -26.55
CA ARG A 78 -4.37 -8.52 -26.62
C ARG A 78 -4.76 -8.84 -28.06
N LYS A 79 -4.53 -7.91 -28.99
CA LYS A 79 -4.84 -8.14 -30.42
C LYS A 79 -4.03 -9.31 -30.99
N LYS A 80 -2.76 -9.45 -30.61
CA LYS A 80 -1.90 -10.60 -30.98
C LYS A 80 -2.40 -11.90 -30.34
N ALA A 81 -2.77 -11.88 -29.07
CA ALA A 81 -3.29 -13.05 -28.34
C ALA A 81 -4.62 -13.53 -28.93
N GLU A 82 -5.55 -12.62 -29.22
CA GLU A 82 -6.84 -12.94 -29.87
C GLU A 82 -6.65 -13.52 -31.27
N ALA A 83 -5.70 -12.97 -32.06
CA ALA A 83 -5.38 -13.51 -33.38
C ALA A 83 -4.77 -14.92 -33.29
N ALA A 84 -3.81 -15.12 -32.39
CA ALA A 84 -3.20 -16.41 -32.12
C ALA A 84 -4.22 -17.45 -31.62
N GLN A 85 -5.15 -17.05 -30.74
CA GLN A 85 -6.20 -17.92 -30.23
C GLN A 85 -7.23 -18.28 -31.31
N LYS A 86 -7.60 -17.34 -32.19
CA LYS A 86 -8.44 -17.62 -33.37
C LYS A 86 -7.76 -18.61 -34.31
N GLU A 87 -6.47 -18.41 -34.61
CA GLU A 87 -5.70 -19.32 -35.45
C GLU A 87 -5.56 -20.71 -34.82
N ALA A 88 -5.22 -20.78 -33.53
CA ALA A 88 -5.17 -22.03 -32.78
C ALA A 88 -6.52 -22.78 -32.78
N SER A 89 -7.63 -22.06 -32.58
CA SER A 89 -8.97 -22.65 -32.62
C SER A 89 -9.34 -23.17 -34.01
N ARG A 90 -8.90 -22.48 -35.07
CA ARG A 90 -9.10 -22.90 -36.46
C ARG A 90 -8.31 -24.17 -36.76
N LEU A 91 -7.02 -24.20 -36.43
CA LEU A 91 -6.16 -25.38 -36.59
C LEU A 91 -6.68 -26.57 -35.77
N GLN A 92 -7.13 -26.33 -34.54
CA GLN A 92 -7.73 -27.37 -33.69
C GLN A 92 -9.04 -27.91 -34.29
N ARG A 93 -9.89 -27.03 -34.87
CA ARG A 93 -11.10 -27.45 -35.61
C ARG A 93 -10.75 -28.27 -36.84
N GLU A 94 -9.77 -27.85 -37.64
CA GLU A 94 -9.28 -28.58 -38.83
C GLU A 94 -8.71 -29.95 -38.46
N LEU A 95 -7.99 -30.05 -37.33
CA LEU A 95 -7.47 -31.32 -36.80
C LEU A 95 -8.60 -32.25 -36.29
N SER A 96 -9.64 -31.69 -35.66
CA SER A 96 -10.78 -32.44 -35.10
C SER A 96 -11.78 -32.91 -36.16
N LYS A 97 -12.00 -32.15 -37.23
CA LYS A 97 -12.92 -32.46 -38.35
C LYS A 97 -12.39 -33.54 -39.32
N GLY A 98 -11.55 -34.46 -38.86
CA GLY A 98 -10.97 -35.50 -39.72
C GLY A 98 -12.04 -36.28 -40.50
N GLY A 99 -12.14 -36.05 -41.83
CA GLY A 99 -13.11 -36.76 -42.68
C GLY A 99 -13.26 -36.28 -44.13
N GLY A 100 -12.57 -35.24 -44.60
CA GLY A 100 -12.54 -34.88 -46.02
C GLY A 100 -11.43 -35.64 -46.76
N ALA A 101 -11.77 -36.34 -47.85
CA ALA A 101 -10.94 -37.26 -48.63
C ALA A 101 -9.70 -36.65 -49.36
N GLY A 102 -9.04 -35.64 -48.79
CA GLY A 102 -7.88 -34.96 -49.39
C GLY A 102 -6.80 -34.45 -48.41
N ALA A 103 -6.94 -34.65 -47.09
CA ALA A 103 -5.94 -34.18 -46.13
C ALA A 103 -4.77 -35.18 -46.01
N THR A 104 -3.61 -34.84 -46.57
CA THR A 104 -2.40 -35.67 -46.52
C THR A 104 -1.84 -35.78 -45.09
N LYS A 105 -1.21 -36.92 -44.76
CA LYS A 105 -0.53 -37.18 -43.47
C LYS A 105 0.48 -36.07 -43.10
N SER A 106 1.12 -35.47 -44.10
CA SER A 106 2.06 -34.37 -43.97
C SER A 106 1.40 -33.07 -43.49
N GLY A 107 0.29 -32.65 -44.11
CA GLY A 107 -0.42 -31.41 -43.73
C GLY A 107 -0.95 -31.43 -42.29
N ARG A 108 -1.35 -32.62 -41.81
CA ARG A 108 -1.80 -32.80 -40.42
C ARG A 108 -0.66 -32.67 -39.41
N ARG A 109 0.55 -33.11 -39.76
CA ARG A 109 1.75 -32.94 -38.93
C ARG A 109 2.12 -31.45 -38.83
N VAL A 110 2.13 -30.74 -39.95
CA VAL A 110 2.41 -29.29 -40.01
C VAL A 110 1.38 -28.48 -39.21
N ALA A 111 0.09 -28.81 -39.31
CA ALA A 111 -0.95 -28.14 -38.52
C ALA A 111 -0.80 -28.39 -37.01
N LYS A 112 -0.35 -29.59 -36.60
CA LYS A 112 -0.08 -29.92 -35.20
C LYS A 112 1.16 -29.18 -34.67
N GLU A 113 2.25 -29.15 -35.44
CA GLU A 113 3.48 -28.42 -35.11
C GLU A 113 3.19 -26.92 -34.95
N ARG A 114 2.46 -26.30 -35.89
CA ARG A 114 2.04 -24.90 -35.77
C ARG A 114 1.13 -24.64 -34.57
N LEU A 115 0.23 -25.57 -34.24
CA LEU A 115 -0.64 -25.42 -33.07
C LEU A 115 0.17 -25.44 -31.75
N GLU A 116 1.18 -26.29 -31.65
CA GLU A 116 2.07 -26.33 -30.49
C GLU A 116 2.97 -25.09 -30.42
N GLU A 117 3.49 -24.63 -31.56
CA GLU A 117 4.26 -23.39 -31.66
C GLU A 117 3.44 -22.16 -31.23
N ILE A 118 2.20 -22.03 -31.72
CA ILE A 118 1.29 -20.95 -31.32
C ILE A 118 0.97 -21.06 -29.83
N LYS A 119 0.75 -22.26 -29.29
CA LYS A 119 0.50 -22.42 -27.84
C LYS A 119 1.71 -22.08 -26.98
N ALA A 120 2.92 -22.27 -27.49
CA ALA A 120 4.17 -21.97 -26.79
C ALA A 120 4.56 -20.48 -26.88
N THR A 121 4.25 -19.82 -28.00
CA THR A 121 4.67 -18.43 -28.28
C THR A 121 3.54 -17.39 -28.14
N ALA A 122 2.28 -17.82 -28.04
CA ALA A 122 1.18 -16.89 -27.84
C ALA A 122 1.40 -16.11 -26.52
N PRO A 123 1.34 -14.78 -26.55
CA PRO A 123 1.38 -13.99 -25.34
C PRO A 123 0.24 -14.46 -24.44
N ALA A 124 0.56 -14.77 -23.17
CA ALA A 124 -0.44 -15.12 -22.18
C ALA A 124 -1.55 -14.06 -22.19
N SER A 125 -2.81 -14.48 -22.14
CA SER A 125 -3.91 -13.52 -22.04
C SER A 125 -3.68 -12.72 -20.75
N THR A 126 -3.41 -11.43 -20.87
CA THR A 126 -3.39 -10.52 -19.73
C THR A 126 -4.78 -10.59 -19.11
N ARG A 127 -4.91 -11.31 -17.99
CA ARG A 127 -6.17 -11.34 -17.26
C ARG A 127 -6.30 -9.96 -16.63
N GLU A 128 -7.18 -9.12 -17.17
CA GLU A 128 -7.64 -7.92 -16.47
C GLU A 128 -8.31 -8.40 -15.19
N TYR A 129 -7.59 -8.29 -14.07
CA TYR A 129 -8.16 -8.47 -12.75
C TYR A 129 -8.91 -7.17 -12.44
N ALA A 130 -10.18 -7.09 -12.82
CA ALA A 130 -11.04 -6.01 -12.33
C ALA A 130 -11.33 -6.25 -10.84
N VAL A 131 -10.38 -5.87 -9.97
CA VAL A 131 -10.55 -5.92 -8.51
C VAL A 131 -11.58 -4.87 -8.12
N LYS A 132 -12.56 -5.26 -7.30
CA LYS A 132 -13.53 -4.31 -6.72
C LYS A 132 -13.55 -4.46 -5.21
N PHE A 133 -13.06 -3.46 -4.48
CA PHE A 133 -13.19 -3.41 -3.02
C PHE A 133 -14.48 -2.72 -2.57
N ALA A 134 -15.63 -3.10 -3.14
CA ALA A 134 -16.93 -2.58 -2.70
C ALA A 134 -17.24 -3.05 -1.27
N ILE A 135 -17.06 -2.21 -0.25
CA ILE A 135 -17.30 -2.59 1.15
C ILE A 135 -18.79 -2.37 1.45
N GLU A 136 -19.53 -3.45 1.72
CA GLU A 136 -20.93 -3.32 2.09
C GLU A 136 -21.07 -2.69 3.49
N ALA A 137 -21.73 -1.54 3.55
CA ALA A 137 -22.07 -0.90 4.83
C ALA A 137 -23.26 -1.59 5.51
N ALA A 138 -23.35 -1.43 6.83
CA ALA A 138 -24.53 -1.80 7.59
C ALA A 138 -25.80 -1.13 7.03
N ALA A 139 -26.80 -1.92 6.62
CA ALA A 139 -28.06 -1.40 6.07
C ALA A 139 -28.85 -0.48 7.02
N ARG A 140 -28.63 -0.60 8.34
CA ARG A 140 -29.28 0.23 9.35
C ARG A 140 -28.32 1.30 9.84
N LYS A 141 -28.67 2.57 9.61
CA LYS A 141 -27.95 3.72 10.17
C LYS A 141 -28.12 3.76 11.69
N LEU A 142 -27.03 4.11 12.38
CA LEU A 142 -27.02 4.35 13.83
C LEU A 142 -27.06 5.86 14.08
N ASN A 143 -27.70 6.26 15.19
CA ASN A 143 -27.75 7.67 15.57
C ASN A 143 -26.36 8.12 16.06
N PRO A 144 -25.87 9.29 15.61
CA PRO A 144 -24.62 9.86 16.09
C PRO A 144 -24.75 10.43 17.52
N PRO A 145 -23.62 10.62 18.23
CA PRO A 145 -22.26 10.17 17.88
C PRO A 145 -22.12 8.65 18.05
N LEU A 146 -21.25 8.01 17.26
CA LEU A 146 -21.00 6.56 17.37
C LEU A 146 -19.95 6.24 18.43
N ILE A 147 -18.85 7.01 18.41
CA ILE A 147 -17.73 6.90 19.33
C ILE A 147 -17.36 8.31 19.76
N THR A 148 -17.28 8.54 21.05
CA THR A 148 -16.88 9.83 21.64
C THR A 148 -15.73 9.61 22.60
N MET A 149 -14.67 10.40 22.44
CA MET A 149 -13.51 10.44 23.32
C MET A 149 -13.54 11.76 24.09
N GLU A 150 -13.58 11.70 25.42
CA GLU A 150 -13.57 12.87 26.29
C GLU A 150 -12.35 12.86 27.21
N ALA A 151 -11.52 13.91 27.08
CA ALA A 151 -10.33 14.15 27.88
C ALA A 151 -9.39 12.92 27.99
N VAL A 152 -9.26 12.15 26.91
CA VAL A 152 -8.53 10.89 26.92
C VAL A 152 -7.03 11.12 27.06
N THR A 153 -6.45 10.53 28.10
CA THR A 153 -5.00 10.48 28.33
C THR A 153 -4.56 9.02 28.24
N PHE A 154 -3.50 8.75 27.48
CA PHE A 154 -2.98 7.39 27.34
C PHE A 154 -1.48 7.37 27.03
N GLY A 155 -0.77 6.41 27.63
CA GLY A 155 0.64 6.14 27.35
C GLY A 155 1.06 4.70 27.56
N TYR A 156 2.20 4.32 26.99
CA TYR A 156 2.83 3.03 27.30
C TYR A 156 3.88 3.22 28.38
N GLY A 157 3.54 2.86 29.61
CA GLY A 157 4.41 3.03 30.78
C GLY A 157 4.80 4.51 30.97
N PRO A 158 6.09 4.88 30.94
CA PRO A 158 6.52 6.28 31.13
C PRO A 158 6.28 7.15 29.88
N ARG A 159 5.94 6.57 28.73
CA ARG A 159 5.81 7.31 27.47
C ARG A 159 4.35 7.69 27.23
N LEU A 160 4.02 8.93 27.56
CA LEU A 160 2.72 9.52 27.25
C LEU A 160 2.58 9.80 25.74
N LEU A 161 1.48 9.31 25.15
CA LEU A 161 1.15 9.54 23.73
C LEU A 161 0.08 10.60 23.58
N PHE A 162 -0.98 10.53 24.38
CA PHE A 162 -2.12 11.44 24.34
C PHE A 162 -2.38 12.07 25.70
N ARG A 163 -2.77 13.33 25.72
CA ARG A 163 -3.17 14.06 26.92
C ARG A 163 -4.43 14.89 26.66
N GLY A 164 -5.51 14.57 27.36
CA GLY A 164 -6.78 15.31 27.23
C GLY A 164 -7.35 15.31 25.81
N LEU A 165 -7.18 14.22 25.06
CA LEU A 165 -7.65 14.08 23.69
C LEU A 165 -9.18 14.05 23.64
N GLY A 166 -9.76 14.93 22.81
CA GLY A 166 -11.18 14.95 22.48
C GLY A 166 -11.40 14.60 21.01
N PHE A 167 -12.31 13.66 20.73
CA PHE A 167 -12.60 13.23 19.35
C PHE A 167 -13.98 12.57 19.24
N ASP A 168 -14.76 12.99 18.24
CA ASP A 168 -16.07 12.41 17.96
C ASP A 168 -16.11 11.77 16.56
N LEU A 169 -16.65 10.55 16.50
CA LEU A 169 -16.84 9.80 15.27
C LEU A 169 -18.33 9.58 15.00
N SER A 170 -18.76 9.91 13.78
CA SER A 170 -20.12 9.73 13.27
C SER A 170 -20.11 8.85 12.00
N MET A 171 -21.29 8.46 11.51
CA MET A 171 -21.42 7.75 10.22
C MET A 171 -20.91 8.58 9.03
N ASP A 172 -20.94 9.90 9.15
CA ASP A 172 -20.60 10.82 8.05
C ASP A 172 -19.13 11.27 8.13
N SER A 173 -18.45 10.92 9.23
CA SER A 173 -17.06 11.27 9.44
C SER A 173 -16.17 10.59 8.38
N ARG A 174 -15.34 11.40 7.73
CA ARG A 174 -14.25 10.95 6.86
C ARG A 174 -12.97 11.58 7.38
N VAL A 175 -12.15 10.79 8.05
CA VAL A 175 -10.97 11.27 8.78
C VAL A 175 -9.73 10.59 8.23
N ALA A 176 -8.77 11.39 7.78
CA ALA A 176 -7.45 10.95 7.40
C ALA A 176 -6.42 11.41 8.44
N LEU A 177 -5.82 10.47 9.15
CA LEU A 177 -4.86 10.74 10.21
C LEU A 177 -3.43 10.64 9.68
N VAL A 178 -2.73 11.78 9.67
CA VAL A 178 -1.33 11.90 9.25
C VAL A 178 -0.44 12.30 10.43
N GLY A 179 0.84 11.99 10.34
CA GLY A 179 1.83 12.35 11.36
C GLY A 179 3.01 11.39 11.41
N PRO A 180 4.06 11.73 12.16
CA PRO A 180 5.32 10.99 12.16
C PRO A 180 5.17 9.59 12.77
N ASN A 181 6.13 8.71 12.51
CA ASN A 181 6.13 7.37 13.06
C ASN A 181 6.29 7.38 14.58
N GLY A 182 5.48 6.54 15.24
CA GLY A 182 5.46 6.43 16.70
C GLY A 182 4.82 7.62 17.43
N CYS A 183 4.05 8.49 16.76
CA CYS A 183 3.23 9.51 17.44
C CYS A 183 1.96 8.94 18.09
N GLY A 184 1.57 7.71 17.75
CA GLY A 184 0.42 7.03 18.36
C GLY A 184 -0.74 6.73 17.42
N LYS A 185 -0.61 6.91 16.09
CA LYS A 185 -1.69 6.69 15.10
C LYS A 185 -2.41 5.34 15.27
N SER A 186 -1.68 4.23 15.24
CA SER A 186 -2.27 2.89 15.43
C SER A 186 -2.88 2.70 16.83
N THR A 187 -2.29 3.34 17.85
CA THR A 187 -2.82 3.34 19.22
C THR A 187 -4.13 4.11 19.33
N PHE A 188 -4.28 5.21 18.57
CA PHE A 188 -5.53 5.93 18.49
C PHE A 188 -6.66 5.06 17.91
N LEU A 189 -6.40 4.28 16.85
CA LEU A 189 -7.40 3.33 16.34
C LEU A 189 -7.76 2.23 17.35
N GLN A 190 -6.78 1.77 18.13
CA GLN A 190 -7.01 0.79 19.21
C GLN A 190 -7.84 1.36 20.37
N LEU A 191 -7.67 2.65 20.69
CA LEU A 191 -8.53 3.33 21.65
C LEU A 191 -9.96 3.47 21.09
N LEU A 192 -10.12 3.85 19.82
CA LEU A 192 -11.44 3.97 19.18
C LEU A 192 -12.20 2.64 19.18
N GLU A 193 -11.55 1.53 18.82
CA GLU A 193 -12.22 0.23 18.79
C GLU A 193 -12.49 -0.35 20.19
N GLY A 194 -11.85 0.21 21.23
CA GLY A 194 -11.97 -0.26 22.61
C GLY A 194 -11.06 -1.44 22.97
N SER A 195 -10.03 -1.75 22.16
CA SER A 195 -9.03 -2.77 22.51
C SER A 195 -8.01 -2.28 23.53
N LEU A 196 -7.86 -0.96 23.66
CA LEU A 196 -7.10 -0.31 24.72
C LEU A 196 -8.03 0.52 25.60
N THR A 197 -7.74 0.50 26.90
CA THR A 197 -8.42 1.32 27.90
C THR A 197 -7.57 2.57 28.15
N PRO A 198 -8.15 3.78 28.13
CA PRO A 198 -7.41 4.98 28.45
C PRO A 198 -6.97 5.00 29.93
N ASP A 199 -5.88 5.71 30.24
CA ASP A 199 -5.41 5.89 31.62
C ASP A 199 -6.29 6.91 32.37
N GLU A 200 -6.70 7.97 31.67
CA GLU A 200 -7.67 8.97 32.14
C GLU A 200 -8.63 9.34 31.01
N GLY A 201 -9.80 9.89 31.36
CA GLY A 201 -10.86 10.21 30.41
C GLY A 201 -11.72 9.00 30.05
N VAL A 202 -12.61 9.16 29.07
CA VAL A 202 -13.58 8.13 28.68
C VAL A 202 -13.64 7.98 27.17
N VAL A 203 -13.74 6.74 26.69
CA VAL A 203 -14.12 6.41 25.31
C VAL A 203 -15.49 5.74 25.36
N GLU A 204 -16.53 6.46 24.96
CA GLU A 204 -17.90 5.97 24.94
C GLU A 204 -18.28 5.50 23.53
N GLN A 205 -18.72 4.26 23.41
CA GLN A 205 -19.35 3.75 22.19
C GLN A 205 -20.87 3.75 22.42
N ALA A 206 -21.57 4.69 21.79
CA ALA A 206 -22.97 5.00 22.11
C ALA A 206 -23.96 3.86 21.82
N ASN A 207 -23.55 2.80 21.09
CA ASN A 207 -24.43 1.73 20.67
C ASN A 207 -23.74 0.36 20.71
N GLY A 208 -24.27 -0.58 21.50
CA GLY A 208 -23.77 -1.97 21.55
C GLY A 208 -23.96 -2.78 20.26
N ARG A 209 -24.65 -2.23 19.25
CA ARG A 209 -24.76 -2.80 17.89
C ARG A 209 -23.72 -2.24 16.91
N LEU A 210 -22.88 -1.31 17.35
CA LEU A 210 -21.81 -0.76 16.54
C LEU A 210 -20.91 -1.92 16.08
N ARG A 211 -20.65 -1.96 14.77
CA ARG A 211 -19.74 -2.93 14.15
C ARG A 211 -18.62 -2.14 13.51
N ILE A 212 -17.39 -2.44 13.91
CA ILE A 212 -16.19 -1.77 13.45
C ILE A 212 -15.43 -2.75 12.57
N GLY A 213 -15.16 -2.34 11.33
CA GLY A 213 -14.29 -3.06 10.42
C GLY A 213 -12.87 -2.52 10.54
N ARG A 214 -11.96 -3.31 11.11
CA ARG A 214 -10.54 -2.93 11.26
C ARG A 214 -9.71 -3.58 10.17
N TYR A 215 -8.91 -2.79 9.46
CA TYR A 215 -7.81 -3.28 8.64
C TYR A 215 -6.49 -2.80 9.24
N SER A 216 -5.55 -3.70 9.49
CA SER A 216 -4.17 -3.35 9.77
C SER A 216 -3.23 -4.47 9.34
N GLN A 217 -1.97 -4.16 9.04
CA GLN A 217 -0.98 -5.17 8.68
C GLN A 217 -0.83 -6.25 9.76
N HIS A 218 -0.88 -5.87 11.04
CA HIS A 218 -0.82 -6.83 12.14
C HIS A 218 -2.03 -7.77 12.12
N TRP A 219 -3.22 -7.25 11.85
CA TRP A 219 -4.44 -8.06 11.77
C TRP A 219 -4.43 -9.04 10.60
N VAL A 220 -3.96 -8.59 9.43
CA VAL A 220 -3.78 -9.44 8.24
C VAL A 220 -2.84 -10.61 8.53
N ASN A 221 -1.78 -10.37 9.31
CA ASN A 221 -0.84 -11.41 9.73
C ASN A 221 -1.40 -12.36 10.81
N GLN A 222 -2.43 -11.94 11.54
CA GLN A 222 -3.10 -12.75 12.56
C GLN A 222 -4.30 -13.54 12.03
N LEU A 223 -4.63 -13.42 10.74
CA LEU A 223 -5.68 -14.24 10.13
C LEU A 223 -5.42 -15.73 10.41
N PRO A 224 -6.48 -16.52 10.65
CA PRO A 224 -6.34 -17.90 11.10
C PRO A 224 -5.68 -18.77 10.01
N GLY A 225 -4.37 -18.95 10.11
CA GLY A 225 -3.57 -19.59 9.05
C GLY A 225 -3.89 -21.06 8.79
N GLY A 226 -4.58 -21.74 9.71
CA GLY A 226 -4.94 -23.15 9.61
C GLY A 226 -6.16 -23.46 8.74
N VAL A 227 -6.99 -22.45 8.45
CA VAL A 227 -8.25 -22.60 7.71
C VAL A 227 -8.14 -21.97 6.31
N SER A 228 -9.07 -22.28 5.43
CA SER A 228 -9.19 -21.61 4.14
C SER A 228 -9.89 -20.24 4.26
N PRO A 229 -9.72 -19.32 3.30
CA PRO A 229 -10.47 -18.07 3.25
C PRO A 229 -11.98 -18.28 3.34
N VAL A 230 -12.50 -19.29 2.64
CA VAL A 230 -13.93 -19.61 2.65
C VAL A 230 -14.38 -20.05 4.05
N GLU A 231 -13.63 -20.94 4.69
CA GLU A 231 -13.90 -21.38 6.07
C GLU A 231 -13.83 -20.23 7.08
N HIS A 232 -12.91 -19.28 6.88
CA HIS A 232 -12.78 -18.10 7.73
C HIS A 232 -13.98 -17.16 7.60
N LEU A 233 -14.43 -16.86 6.38
CA LEU A 233 -15.62 -16.01 6.19
C LEU A 233 -16.88 -16.67 6.79
N PHE A 234 -16.97 -18.01 6.72
CA PHE A 234 -18.06 -18.73 7.37
C PHE A 234 -18.02 -18.66 8.89
N SER A 235 -16.83 -18.71 9.49
CA SER A 235 -16.72 -18.58 10.93
C SER A 235 -17.17 -17.19 11.42
N LEU A 236 -17.03 -16.14 10.61
CA LEU A 236 -17.54 -14.80 10.91
C LEU A 236 -19.07 -14.71 10.81
N LEU A 237 -19.69 -15.47 9.91
CA LEU A 237 -21.15 -15.57 9.79
C LEU A 237 -21.79 -16.46 10.87
N GLY A 238 -20.98 -17.21 11.62
CA GLY A 238 -21.49 -18.19 12.60
C GLY A 238 -22.12 -19.43 11.96
N GLU A 239 -21.87 -19.67 10.67
CA GLU A 239 -22.44 -20.79 9.92
C GLU A 239 -21.37 -21.80 9.52
N ARG A 240 -21.77 -23.06 9.30
CA ARG A 240 -20.93 -24.11 8.69
C ARG A 240 -21.65 -24.69 7.48
N PRO A 241 -21.56 -24.05 6.30
CA PRO A 241 -22.27 -24.57 5.15
C PRO A 241 -21.54 -25.76 4.53
N GLU A 242 -22.35 -26.66 3.98
CA GLU A 242 -21.88 -27.74 3.14
C GLU A 242 -21.34 -27.20 1.80
N ARG A 243 -20.30 -27.86 1.26
CA ARG A 243 -19.74 -27.49 -0.05
C ARG A 243 -20.83 -27.52 -1.11
N GLY A 244 -20.96 -26.42 -1.86
CA GLY A 244 -21.93 -26.30 -2.95
C GLY A 244 -23.27 -25.66 -2.57
N SER A 245 -23.49 -25.32 -1.30
CA SER A 245 -24.67 -24.55 -0.89
C SER A 245 -24.73 -23.17 -1.57
N PRO A 246 -25.93 -22.54 -1.66
CA PRO A 246 -26.05 -21.18 -2.19
C PRO A 246 -25.14 -20.18 -1.45
N LEU A 247 -25.01 -20.33 -0.13
CA LEU A 247 -24.15 -19.49 0.69
C LEU A 247 -22.65 -19.74 0.41
N TYR A 248 -22.26 -21.00 0.17
CA TYR A 248 -20.90 -21.35 -0.30
C TYR A 248 -20.55 -20.63 -1.60
N GLN A 249 -21.49 -20.57 -2.53
CA GLN A 249 -21.29 -19.86 -3.79
C GLN A 249 -21.22 -18.35 -3.59
N GLN A 250 -22.05 -17.78 -2.70
CA GLN A 250 -22.03 -16.36 -2.35
C GLN A 250 -20.69 -15.93 -1.74
N VAL A 251 -20.15 -16.68 -0.77
CA VAL A 251 -18.83 -16.37 -0.16
C VAL A 251 -17.70 -16.48 -1.17
N ARG A 252 -17.74 -17.48 -2.07
CA ARG A 252 -16.75 -17.58 -3.17
C ARG A 252 -16.90 -16.43 -4.16
N GLN A 253 -18.12 -15.97 -4.42
CA GLN A 253 -18.35 -14.80 -5.25
C GLN A 253 -17.77 -13.55 -4.57
N GLU A 254 -18.02 -13.33 -3.28
CA GLU A 254 -17.46 -12.20 -2.53
C GLU A 254 -15.92 -12.21 -2.57
N LEU A 255 -15.28 -13.34 -2.29
CA LEU A 255 -13.81 -13.47 -2.41
C LEU A 255 -13.30 -13.19 -3.83
N GLY A 256 -14.03 -13.65 -4.85
CA GLY A 256 -13.71 -13.41 -6.25
C GLY A 256 -13.85 -11.95 -6.65
N GLU A 257 -14.88 -11.26 -6.16
CA GLU A 257 -15.10 -9.82 -6.37
C GLU A 257 -13.98 -8.97 -5.73
N LYS A 258 -13.47 -9.40 -4.57
CA LYS A 258 -12.28 -8.83 -3.93
C LYS A 258 -10.96 -9.21 -4.62
N GLY A 259 -11.02 -9.89 -5.77
CA GLY A 259 -9.87 -10.22 -6.59
C GLY A 259 -9.07 -11.45 -6.13
N LEU A 260 -9.57 -12.26 -5.19
CA LEU A 260 -8.91 -13.51 -4.84
C LEU A 260 -9.12 -14.55 -5.97
N PRO A 261 -8.07 -15.19 -6.50
CA PRO A 261 -8.25 -16.18 -7.55
C PRO A 261 -8.95 -17.42 -7.00
N SER A 262 -9.84 -18.03 -7.78
CA SER A 262 -10.63 -19.19 -7.34
C SER A 262 -9.79 -20.38 -6.86
N SER A 263 -8.56 -20.51 -7.34
CA SER A 263 -7.60 -21.54 -6.87
C SER A 263 -7.12 -21.31 -5.44
N ALA A 264 -7.17 -20.07 -4.94
CA ALA A 264 -6.76 -19.71 -3.59
C ALA A 264 -7.89 -19.80 -2.55
N HIS A 265 -9.14 -19.99 -2.97
CA HIS A 265 -10.30 -20.03 -2.06
C HIS A 265 -10.25 -21.22 -1.09
N ASP A 266 -9.67 -22.34 -1.54
CA ASP A 266 -9.56 -23.59 -0.78
C ASP A 266 -8.15 -23.81 -0.19
N LEU A 267 -7.20 -22.91 -0.47
CA LEU A 267 -5.86 -22.96 0.13
C LEU A 267 -5.91 -22.48 1.57
N LYS A 268 -4.94 -22.91 2.38
CA LYS A 268 -4.81 -22.41 3.75
C LYS A 268 -4.32 -20.97 3.73
N ILE A 269 -4.88 -20.14 4.60
CA ILE A 269 -4.53 -18.70 4.67
C ILE A 269 -3.03 -18.49 4.88
N LYS A 270 -2.35 -19.37 5.62
CA LYS A 270 -0.90 -19.26 5.84
C LYS A 270 -0.06 -19.35 4.56
N ASP A 271 -0.55 -20.06 3.53
CA ASP A 271 0.14 -20.33 2.27
C ASP A 271 -0.15 -19.23 1.22
N LEU A 272 -1.00 -18.26 1.55
CA LEU A 272 -1.32 -17.12 0.70
C LEU A 272 -0.23 -16.04 0.75
N SER A 273 -0.06 -15.31 -0.35
CA SER A 273 0.80 -14.11 -0.38
C SER A 273 0.24 -12.98 0.47
N GLY A 274 1.05 -11.97 0.79
CA GLY A 274 0.61 -10.78 1.55
C GLY A 274 -0.60 -10.09 0.92
N GLY A 275 -0.55 -9.82 -0.38
CA GLY A 275 -1.69 -9.23 -1.13
C GLY A 275 -2.92 -10.14 -1.17
N GLN A 276 -2.76 -11.46 -1.24
CA GLN A 276 -3.89 -12.39 -1.14
C GLN A 276 -4.52 -12.36 0.26
N LYS A 277 -3.70 -12.31 1.33
CA LYS A 277 -4.20 -12.16 2.71
C LYS A 277 -4.92 -10.83 2.91
N ALA A 278 -4.41 -9.73 2.33
CA ALA A 278 -5.08 -8.44 2.34
C ALA A 278 -6.48 -8.51 1.70
N ARG A 279 -6.61 -9.18 0.54
CA ARG A 279 -7.90 -9.41 -0.11
C ARG A 279 -8.87 -10.21 0.76
N VAL A 280 -8.38 -11.25 1.45
CA VAL A 280 -9.18 -12.02 2.43
C VAL A 280 -9.62 -11.13 3.60
N ALA A 281 -8.74 -10.26 4.10
CA ALA A 281 -9.07 -9.32 5.17
C ALA A 281 -10.17 -8.33 4.76
N PHE A 282 -10.10 -7.75 3.57
CA PHE A 282 -11.17 -6.89 3.05
C PHE A 282 -12.48 -7.64 2.82
N ALA A 283 -12.42 -8.90 2.38
CA ALA A 283 -13.59 -9.76 2.27
C ALA A 283 -14.23 -9.99 3.66
N ALA A 284 -13.43 -10.35 4.66
CA ALA A 284 -13.88 -10.54 6.04
C ALA A 284 -14.53 -9.28 6.64
N ILE A 285 -13.94 -8.10 6.40
CA ILE A 285 -14.51 -6.83 6.82
C ILE A 285 -15.87 -6.60 6.16
N SER A 286 -15.97 -6.83 4.84
CA SER A 286 -17.22 -6.72 4.07
C SER A 286 -18.32 -7.64 4.61
N THR A 287 -17.98 -8.90 4.91
CA THR A 287 -18.91 -9.89 5.48
C THR A 287 -19.53 -9.43 6.82
N VAL A 288 -18.79 -8.70 7.66
CA VAL A 288 -19.29 -8.18 8.95
C VAL A 288 -20.25 -7.00 8.78
N ARG A 289 -20.30 -6.37 7.59
CA ARG A 289 -21.10 -5.17 7.29
C ARG A 289 -20.94 -4.08 8.33
N PRO A 290 -19.76 -3.45 8.42
CA PRO A 290 -19.44 -2.50 9.47
C PRO A 290 -20.23 -1.20 9.31
N HIS A 291 -20.33 -0.45 10.40
CA HIS A 291 -20.81 0.93 10.42
C HIS A 291 -19.65 1.91 10.35
N VAL A 292 -18.47 1.50 10.84
CA VAL A 292 -17.25 2.29 10.86
C VAL A 292 -16.09 1.46 10.31
N LEU A 293 -15.26 2.04 9.46
CA LEU A 293 -14.01 1.48 8.99
C LEU A 293 -12.83 2.19 9.66
N LEU A 294 -11.94 1.40 10.25
CA LEU A 294 -10.66 1.84 10.78
C LEU A 294 -9.56 1.18 9.95
N LEU A 295 -8.87 1.96 9.13
CA LEU A 295 -7.88 1.48 8.17
C LEU A 295 -6.50 1.97 8.58
N ASP A 296 -5.60 1.06 8.95
CA ASP A 296 -4.22 1.36 9.33
C ASP A 296 -3.25 0.90 8.24
N GLU A 297 -2.72 1.86 7.48
CA GLU A 297 -1.86 1.66 6.30
C GLU A 297 -2.45 0.64 5.30
N PRO A 298 -3.65 0.90 4.75
CA PRO A 298 -4.37 -0.11 3.97
C PRO A 298 -3.75 -0.41 2.61
N THR A 299 -2.90 0.47 2.09
CA THR A 299 -2.21 0.32 0.80
C THR A 299 -0.99 -0.59 0.88
N ASN A 300 -0.49 -0.90 2.09
CA ASN A 300 0.64 -1.82 2.24
C ASN A 300 0.27 -3.21 1.68
N HIS A 301 1.17 -3.77 0.85
CA HIS A 301 0.99 -5.07 0.17
C HIS A 301 -0.13 -5.10 -0.88
N LEU A 302 -0.70 -3.95 -1.25
CA LEU A 302 -1.64 -3.84 -2.36
C LEU A 302 -0.91 -3.42 -3.63
N ASP A 303 -1.27 -4.06 -4.74
CA ASP A 303 -0.90 -3.57 -6.05
C ASP A 303 -1.67 -2.29 -6.40
N ILE A 304 -1.20 -1.60 -7.43
CA ILE A 304 -1.76 -0.32 -7.87
C ILE A 304 -3.25 -0.41 -8.23
N GLU A 305 -3.68 -1.49 -8.88
CA GLU A 305 -5.09 -1.69 -9.25
C GLU A 305 -5.97 -1.91 -8.01
N SER A 306 -5.42 -2.59 -7.00
CA SER A 306 -6.06 -2.81 -5.71
C SER A 306 -6.20 -1.51 -4.92
N VAL A 307 -5.22 -0.60 -4.98
CA VAL A 307 -5.34 0.74 -4.35
C VAL A 307 -6.48 1.54 -4.99
N ASP A 308 -6.61 1.51 -6.32
CA ASP A 308 -7.69 2.19 -7.04
C ASP A 308 -9.06 1.66 -6.63
N ALA A 309 -9.18 0.33 -6.58
CA ALA A 309 -10.39 -0.34 -6.10
C ALA A 309 -10.72 0.01 -4.65
N LEU A 310 -9.71 0.24 -3.79
CA LEU A 310 -9.88 0.61 -2.39
C LEU A 310 -10.39 2.04 -2.26
N VAL A 311 -9.84 2.97 -3.05
CA VAL A 311 -10.32 4.35 -3.13
C VAL A 311 -11.80 4.39 -3.51
N ASP A 312 -12.18 3.66 -4.56
CA ASP A 312 -13.57 3.56 -4.99
C ASP A 312 -14.45 2.93 -3.91
N GLY A 313 -13.93 1.91 -3.22
CA GLY A 313 -14.58 1.26 -2.09
C GLY A 313 -14.86 2.19 -0.91
N ILE A 314 -13.88 3.02 -0.53
CA ILE A 314 -14.01 4.01 0.55
C ILE A 314 -15.00 5.12 0.17
N ASN A 315 -14.92 5.60 -1.08
CA ASN A 315 -15.82 6.64 -1.58
C ASN A 315 -17.26 6.15 -1.69
N GLY A 316 -17.48 4.87 -2.00
CA GLY A 316 -18.80 4.24 -2.03
C GLY A 316 -19.33 3.78 -0.67
N PHE A 317 -18.52 3.80 0.39
CA PHE A 317 -18.94 3.34 1.72
C PHE A 317 -19.78 4.40 2.43
N GLU A 318 -20.98 4.05 2.89
CA GLU A 318 -21.93 4.97 3.54
C GLU A 318 -21.77 5.09 5.07
N GLY A 319 -20.74 4.47 5.66
CA GLY A 319 -20.44 4.56 7.09
C GLY A 319 -19.24 5.45 7.41
N GLY A 320 -18.87 5.55 8.70
CA GLY A 320 -17.75 6.40 9.14
C GLY A 320 -16.42 5.79 8.72
N VAL A 321 -15.45 6.61 8.30
CA VAL A 321 -14.12 6.13 7.89
C VAL A 321 -13.04 6.91 8.63
N VAL A 322 -12.13 6.17 9.26
CA VAL A 322 -10.86 6.69 9.78
C VAL A 322 -9.74 5.93 9.07
N VAL A 323 -8.92 6.64 8.31
CA VAL A 323 -7.79 6.08 7.57
C VAL A 323 -6.48 6.68 8.07
N ILE A 324 -5.51 5.83 8.35
CA ILE A 324 -4.10 6.17 8.49
C ILE A 324 -3.44 5.70 7.21
N SER A 325 -2.81 6.62 6.49
CA SER A 325 -2.08 6.28 5.28
C SER A 325 -1.00 7.32 5.04
N HIS A 326 0.06 6.88 4.37
CA HIS A 326 1.06 7.75 3.76
C HIS A 326 0.89 7.89 2.24
N ASP A 327 -0.10 7.19 1.67
CA ASP A 327 -0.40 7.23 0.23
C ASP A 327 -1.14 8.53 -0.14
N ARG A 328 -0.48 9.38 -0.92
CA ARG A 328 -1.02 10.65 -1.41
C ARG A 328 -2.33 10.46 -2.18
N ARG A 329 -2.39 9.46 -3.06
CA ARG A 329 -3.53 9.26 -3.95
C ARG A 329 -4.76 8.85 -3.15
N LEU A 330 -4.60 7.95 -2.18
CA LEU A 330 -5.67 7.59 -1.25
C LEU A 330 -6.17 8.83 -0.51
N LEU A 331 -5.27 9.65 0.03
CA LEU A 331 -5.63 10.82 0.84
C LEU A 331 -6.25 11.97 0.04
N GLN A 332 -5.83 12.18 -1.20
CA GLN A 332 -6.42 13.22 -2.08
C GLN A 332 -7.72 12.77 -2.73
N THR A 333 -7.85 11.49 -3.09
CA THR A 333 -9.02 10.99 -3.81
C THR A 333 -10.15 10.59 -2.88
N THR A 334 -9.84 10.29 -1.61
CA THR A 334 -10.86 10.13 -0.59
C THR A 334 -11.20 11.51 -0.03
N ASN A 335 -12.49 11.84 0.08
CA ASN A 335 -12.95 13.13 0.60
C ASN A 335 -12.80 13.22 2.14
N CYS A 336 -11.60 12.89 2.64
CA CYS A 336 -11.28 12.80 4.06
C CYS A 336 -10.74 14.11 4.59
N ALA A 337 -11.30 14.59 5.71
CA ALA A 337 -10.72 15.68 6.45
C ALA A 337 -9.39 15.24 7.06
N LEU A 338 -8.34 16.03 6.86
CA LEU A 338 -7.00 15.75 7.40
C LEU A 338 -6.89 16.12 8.88
N TRP A 339 -6.40 15.18 9.67
CA TRP A 339 -6.08 15.32 11.08
C TRP A 339 -4.60 15.03 11.29
N TYR A 340 -3.95 15.81 12.16
CA TYR A 340 -2.52 15.65 12.45
C TYR A 340 -2.31 15.11 13.85
N CYS A 341 -1.54 14.03 13.96
CA CYS A 341 -1.10 13.46 15.22
C CYS A 341 0.25 14.07 15.61
N ASP A 342 0.22 15.03 16.54
CA ASP A 342 1.40 15.78 16.95
C ASP A 342 2.08 15.12 18.16
N ARG A 343 3.30 14.61 17.93
CA ARG A 343 4.10 13.98 18.98
C ARG A 343 4.54 14.97 20.08
N ALA A 344 4.74 16.24 19.76
CA ALA A 344 5.20 17.25 20.71
C ALA A 344 4.03 17.76 21.57
N LYS A 345 2.85 17.94 20.98
CA LYS A 345 1.64 18.35 21.71
C LYS A 345 0.91 17.18 22.38
N GLN A 346 1.28 15.93 22.06
CA GLN A 346 0.64 14.73 22.61
C GLN A 346 -0.88 14.75 22.40
N SER A 347 -1.31 15.13 21.19
CA SER A 347 -2.73 15.28 20.87
C SER A 347 -2.94 15.18 19.35
N ILE A 348 -4.21 15.02 18.96
CA ILE A 348 -4.64 14.95 17.58
C ILE A 348 -5.63 16.08 17.33
N TYR A 349 -5.48 16.78 16.22
CA TYR A 349 -6.34 17.90 15.87
C TYR A 349 -6.54 18.01 14.36
N PRO A 350 -7.67 18.59 13.90
CA PRO A 350 -7.92 18.82 12.48
C PRO A 350 -6.92 19.84 11.93
N LEU A 351 -6.37 19.58 10.74
CA LEU A 351 -5.48 20.51 10.05
C LEU A 351 -6.22 21.65 9.38
N GLY A 352 -7.46 21.41 8.93
CA GLY A 352 -8.28 22.40 8.24
C GLY A 352 -7.73 22.86 6.89
N CYS A 353 -6.81 22.09 6.30
CA CYS A 353 -6.23 22.37 4.99
C CYS A 353 -6.27 21.13 4.10
N GLU A 354 -6.14 21.36 2.79
CA GLU A 354 -5.98 20.31 1.79
C GLU A 354 -4.61 19.63 1.87
N PHE A 355 -4.51 18.41 1.32
CA PHE A 355 -3.28 17.62 1.35
C PHE A 355 -2.06 18.34 0.74
N ASP A 356 -2.25 19.05 -0.37
CA ASP A 356 -1.16 19.77 -1.05
C ASP A 356 -0.56 20.88 -0.17
N ALA A 357 -1.41 21.55 0.64
CA ALA A 357 -0.94 22.56 1.59
C ALA A 357 -0.17 21.91 2.76
N TYR A 358 -0.61 20.73 3.21
CA TYR A 358 0.13 19.94 4.20
C TYR A 358 1.51 19.52 3.66
N GLU A 359 1.57 18.97 2.45
CA GLU A 359 2.81 18.53 1.80
C GLU A 359 3.79 19.71 1.62
N ALA A 360 3.32 20.85 1.11
CA ALA A 360 4.15 22.04 0.96
C ALA A 360 4.72 22.55 2.29
N ARG A 361 3.96 22.40 3.39
CA ARG A 361 4.44 22.73 4.74
C ARG A 361 5.53 21.75 5.18
N VAL A 362 5.33 20.45 5.00
CA VAL A 362 6.33 19.41 5.34
C VAL A 362 7.60 19.59 4.53
N LEU A 363 7.49 19.84 3.21
CA LEU A 363 8.62 20.15 2.33
C LEU A 363 9.44 21.35 2.83
N LYS A 364 8.77 22.43 3.24
CA LYS A 364 9.45 23.60 3.81
C LYS A 364 10.17 23.27 5.12
N GLU A 365 9.56 22.48 6.00
CA GLU A 365 10.18 22.06 7.26
C GLU A 365 11.39 21.16 7.02
N ILE A 366 11.29 20.20 6.08
CA ILE A 366 12.38 19.32 5.69
C ILE A 366 13.52 20.13 5.08
N ALA A 367 13.24 21.01 4.10
CA ALA A 367 14.24 21.86 3.48
C ALA A 367 14.96 22.76 4.50
N ALA A 368 14.21 23.34 5.45
CA ALA A 368 14.79 24.14 6.52
C ALA A 368 15.71 23.33 7.45
N ARG A 369 15.31 22.09 7.80
CA ARG A 369 16.15 21.17 8.58
C ARG A 369 17.41 20.78 7.83
N HIS A 370 17.31 20.48 6.54
CA HIS A 370 18.45 20.19 5.67
C HIS A 370 19.44 21.33 5.61
N ALA A 371 18.97 22.55 5.34
CA ALA A 371 19.82 23.74 5.31
C ALA A 371 20.55 23.94 6.65
N ALA A 372 19.85 23.78 7.77
CA ALA A 372 20.45 23.89 9.10
C ALA A 372 21.48 22.79 9.39
N ASP A 373 21.22 21.55 8.97
CA ASP A 373 22.15 20.44 9.18
C ASP A 373 23.38 20.51 8.27
N GLU A 374 23.23 21.00 7.03
CA GLU A 374 24.36 21.32 6.15
C GLU A 374 25.24 22.43 6.73
N GLU A 375 24.63 23.52 7.23
CA GLU A 375 25.37 24.60 7.87
C GLU A 375 26.15 24.10 9.09
N ARG A 376 25.52 23.26 9.91
CA ARG A 376 26.18 22.58 11.06
C ARG A 376 27.30 21.65 10.61
N ALA A 377 27.11 20.89 9.54
CA ALA A 377 28.13 19.99 9.01
C ALA A 377 29.35 20.76 8.46
N GLN A 378 29.10 21.84 7.72
CA GLN A 378 30.14 22.75 7.22
C GLN A 378 30.91 23.41 8.36
N ALA A 379 30.20 23.92 9.38
CA ALA A 379 30.82 24.49 10.57
C ALA A 379 31.71 23.47 11.31
N ARG A 380 31.23 22.23 11.48
CA ARG A 380 32.00 21.12 12.08
C ARG A 380 33.23 20.76 11.25
N ALA A 381 33.11 20.74 9.92
CA ALA A 381 34.22 20.47 9.01
C ALA A 381 35.29 21.56 9.07
N MET A 382 34.88 22.84 9.10
CA MET A 382 35.81 23.97 9.26
C MET A 382 36.53 23.93 10.62
N LEU A 383 35.83 23.62 11.71
CA LEU A 383 36.43 23.44 13.04
C LEU A 383 37.44 22.29 13.07
N ARG A 384 37.13 21.15 12.44
CA ARG A 384 38.06 20.01 12.30
C ARG A 384 39.30 20.40 11.50
N LYS A 385 39.15 21.16 10.40
CA LYS A 385 40.26 21.65 9.58
C LYS A 385 41.15 22.61 10.39
N LYS A 386 40.57 23.59 11.08
CA LYS A 386 41.32 24.52 11.96
C LYS A 386 42.12 23.78 13.03
N ARG A 387 41.51 22.81 13.72
CA ARG A 387 42.19 21.97 14.73
C ARG A 387 43.34 21.16 14.14
N ARG A 388 43.18 20.60 12.94
CA ARG A 388 44.24 19.86 12.22
C ARG A 388 45.40 20.78 11.84
N ASP A 389 45.09 21.97 11.34
CA ASP A 389 46.11 22.96 10.94
C ASP A 389 46.88 23.51 12.14
N GLU A 390 46.21 23.78 13.27
CA GLU A 390 46.85 24.17 14.53
C GLU A 390 47.73 23.06 15.10
N ALA A 391 47.27 21.81 15.10
CA ALA A 391 48.05 20.66 15.53
C ALA A 391 49.32 20.48 14.67
N ARG A 392 49.20 20.65 13.34
CA ARG A 392 50.33 20.62 12.41
C ARG A 392 51.34 21.73 12.72
N ARG A 393 50.86 22.97 12.89
CA ARG A 393 51.73 24.12 13.26
C ARG A 393 52.46 23.90 14.58
N ARG A 394 51.80 23.33 15.59
CA ARG A 394 52.42 22.99 16.88
C ARG A 394 53.47 21.89 16.74
N ALA A 395 53.21 20.86 15.95
CA ALA A 395 54.18 19.79 15.66
C ALA A 395 55.41 20.34 14.92
N ASP A 396 55.22 21.18 13.90
CA ASP A 396 56.30 21.81 13.15
C ASP A 396 57.16 22.75 14.03
N ALA A 397 56.52 23.52 14.92
CA ALA A 397 57.21 24.39 15.87
C ALA A 397 58.00 23.59 16.93
N ALA A 398 57.46 22.47 17.41
CA ALA A 398 58.14 21.57 18.34
C ALA A 398 59.36 20.90 17.67
N ALA A 399 59.23 20.46 16.42
CA ALA A 399 60.33 19.90 15.64
C ALA A 399 61.47 20.91 15.44
N LYS A 400 61.14 22.16 15.09
CA LYS A 400 62.13 23.24 14.96
C LYS A 400 62.85 23.55 16.29
N LYS A 401 62.13 23.61 17.41
CA LYS A 401 62.75 23.79 18.74
C LYS A 401 63.66 22.63 19.14
N LYS A 402 63.32 21.40 18.74
CA LYS A 402 64.15 20.21 19.02
C LYS A 402 65.44 20.21 18.18
N ALA A 403 65.36 20.64 16.92
CA ALA A 403 66.53 20.80 16.06
C ALA A 403 67.48 21.91 16.57
N ALA A 404 66.95 23.06 16.99
CA ALA A 404 67.74 24.17 17.52
C ALA A 404 68.41 23.91 18.89
N ARG A 405 68.01 22.84 19.60
CA ARG A 405 68.62 22.41 20.87
C ARG A 405 69.72 21.35 20.67
N ALA A 406 69.86 20.81 19.46
CA ALA A 406 70.81 19.77 19.12
C ALA A 406 72.07 20.29 18.40
N THR A 407 72.02 21.53 17.92
CA THR A 407 73.18 22.40 17.61
C THR A 407 73.54 23.22 18.83
#